data_AF-A0A7X5YAX1-F1
#
_entry.id   AF-A0A7X5YAX1-F1
#
_cell.length_a   1.000
_cell.length_b   1.000
_cell.length_c   1.000
_cell.angle_alpha   90.00
_cell.angle_beta   90.00
_cell.angle_gamma   90.00
#
_symmetry.space_group_name_H-M   'P 1'
#
loop_
_entity.id
_entity.type
_entity.pdbx_description
1 polymer ?
#
loop_
_entity_poly.entity_id
_entity_poly.type
_entity_poly.pdbx_seq_one_letter_code
_entity_poly.pdbx_strand_id
1 'polypeptide(L)'
;MEKIISSIPVYNLLTNLIPGTVLAALLKFCVEGCDIFSLTNNIWILAVILYILGIINSRISSLVFEPLIRMFKIVKCASHKDFTDAELKDTSGKLTQLSRMNNEYRSYISVFSIVLVIKLSFLFSSAKNFITDNICWIILSLGVLLFLCAYRKQVSYITSRISRLNNQ
;
A
#
# COMPACT_ATOMS: atom_id res chain seq x y z
N MET A 1 -12.28 -24.07 -11.29
CA MET A 1 -11.89 -22.86 -10.54
C MET A 1 -10.83 -23.15 -9.49
N GLU A 2 -10.94 -24.22 -8.69
CA GLU A 2 -9.95 -24.58 -7.65
C GLU A 2 -8.51 -24.70 -8.17
N LYS A 3 -8.27 -25.34 -9.32
CA LYS A 3 -6.91 -25.49 -9.89
C LYS A 3 -6.24 -24.18 -10.36
N ILE A 4 -7.02 -23.16 -10.73
CA ILE A 4 -6.51 -21.84 -11.14
C ILE A 4 -6.33 -20.95 -9.91
N ILE A 5 -7.22 -21.07 -8.92
CA ILE A 5 -7.10 -20.38 -7.63
C ILE A 5 -5.91 -20.94 -6.84
N SER A 6 -5.61 -22.23 -6.96
CA SER A 6 -4.46 -22.87 -6.30
C SER A 6 -3.11 -22.56 -6.93
N SER A 7 -3.06 -22.07 -8.18
CA SER A 7 -1.81 -21.69 -8.86
C SER A 7 -1.40 -20.24 -8.57
N ILE A 8 -2.34 -19.40 -8.13
CA ILE A 8 -2.02 -18.08 -7.59
C ILE A 8 -1.62 -18.28 -6.13
N PRO A 9 -0.41 -17.85 -5.71
CA PRO A 9 -0.07 -17.84 -4.30
C PRO A 9 -1.15 -17.05 -3.54
N VAL A 10 -1.84 -17.69 -2.61
CA VAL A 10 -2.92 -17.05 -1.81
C VAL A 10 -2.46 -15.72 -1.23
N TYR A 11 -1.18 -15.63 -0.85
CA TYR A 11 -0.53 -14.39 -0.46
C TYR A 11 -0.63 -13.28 -1.51
N ASN A 12 -0.29 -13.55 -2.77
CA ASN A 12 -0.36 -12.56 -3.86
C ASN A 12 -1.81 -12.17 -4.19
N LEU A 13 -2.75 -13.10 -4.06
CA LEU A 13 -4.16 -12.80 -4.22
C LEU A 13 -4.61 -11.77 -3.17
N LEU A 14 -4.38 -12.08 -1.89
CA LEU A 14 -4.80 -11.24 -0.77
C LEU A 14 -4.08 -9.90 -0.74
N THR A 15 -2.76 -9.88 -0.97
CA THR A 15 -1.96 -8.64 -0.92
C THR A 15 -2.23 -7.66 -2.05
N ASN A 16 -2.92 -8.08 -3.11
CA ASN A 16 -3.43 -7.16 -4.13
C ASN A 16 -4.93 -6.89 -3.93
N LEU A 17 -5.74 -7.92 -3.71
CA LEU A 17 -7.19 -7.75 -3.57
C LEU A 17 -7.57 -6.86 -2.38
N ILE A 18 -6.91 -7.00 -1.23
CA ILE A 18 -7.21 -6.22 -0.04
C ILE A 18 -6.91 -4.73 -0.26
N PRO A 19 -5.70 -4.29 -0.65
CA PRO A 19 -5.45 -2.87 -0.91
C PRO A 19 -6.34 -2.29 -2.01
N GLY A 20 -6.65 -3.05 -3.05
CA GLY A 20 -7.58 -2.60 -4.10
C GLY A 20 -9.00 -2.40 -3.60
N THR A 21 -9.47 -3.29 -2.72
CA THR A 21 -10.78 -3.15 -2.06
C THR A 21 -10.81 -1.95 -1.11
N VAL A 22 -9.77 -1.75 -0.30
CA VAL A 22 -9.66 -0.60 0.60
C VAL A 22 -9.63 0.70 -0.20
N LEU A 23 -8.90 0.74 -1.31
CA LEU A 23 -8.87 1.89 -2.22
C LEU A 23 -10.26 2.20 -2.78
N ALA A 24 -10.96 1.19 -3.31
CA ALA A 24 -12.31 1.37 -3.84
C ALA A 24 -13.30 1.84 -2.75
N ALA A 25 -13.21 1.28 -1.54
CA ALA A 25 -14.04 1.67 -0.40
C ALA A 25 -13.80 3.13 0.01
N LEU A 26 -12.53 3.52 0.17
CA LEU A 26 -12.18 4.90 0.53
C LEU A 26 -12.60 5.88 -0.56
N LEU A 27 -12.46 5.53 -1.84
CA LEU A 27 -12.98 6.37 -2.94
C LEU A 27 -14.50 6.58 -2.83
N LYS A 28 -15.26 5.49 -2.62
CA LYS A 28 -16.71 5.56 -2.46
C LYS A 28 -17.14 6.46 -1.29
N PHE A 29 -16.45 6.37 -0.16
CA PHE A 29 -16.81 7.14 1.04
C PHE A 29 -16.28 8.57 1.03
N CYS A 30 -15.09 8.80 0.45
CA CYS A 30 -14.39 10.08 0.57
C CYS A 30 -14.47 10.95 -0.69
N VAL A 31 -14.92 10.41 -1.83
CA VAL A 31 -14.96 11.14 -3.10
C VAL A 31 -16.33 10.95 -3.75
N GLU A 32 -17.12 12.03 -3.78
CA GLU A 32 -18.43 12.04 -4.43
C GLU A 32 -18.32 11.63 -5.91
N GLY A 33 -19.21 10.75 -6.35
CA GLY A 33 -19.25 10.26 -7.73
C GLY A 33 -18.24 9.15 -8.07
N CYS A 34 -17.41 8.72 -7.12
CA CYS A 34 -16.44 7.65 -7.32
C CYS A 34 -16.87 6.33 -6.67
N ASP A 35 -17.85 5.62 -7.26
CA ASP A 35 -18.29 4.31 -6.80
C ASP A 35 -17.89 3.17 -7.75
N ILE A 36 -16.74 2.56 -7.48
CA ILE A 36 -16.20 1.42 -8.24
C ILE A 36 -17.07 0.16 -8.06
N PHE A 37 -17.75 0.01 -6.91
CA PHE A 37 -18.58 -1.17 -6.64
C PHE A 37 -19.82 -1.21 -7.52
N SER A 38 -20.28 -0.05 -7.99
CA SER A 38 -21.44 0.07 -8.88
C SER A 38 -21.12 -0.20 -10.36
N LEU A 39 -19.86 -0.47 -10.72
CA LEU A 39 -19.46 -0.78 -12.10
C LEU A 39 -20.04 -2.09 -12.63
N THR A 40 -20.33 -3.05 -11.75
CA THR A 40 -20.90 -4.35 -12.14
C THR A 40 -21.62 -5.01 -10.98
N ASN A 41 -22.74 -5.67 -11.27
CA ASN A 41 -23.48 -6.48 -10.29
C ASN A 41 -22.88 -7.89 -10.14
N ASN A 42 -21.90 -8.27 -10.96
CA ASN A 42 -21.25 -9.57 -10.89
C ASN A 42 -20.05 -9.54 -9.93
N ILE A 43 -20.18 -10.22 -8.79
CA ILE A 43 -19.16 -10.27 -7.74
C ILE A 43 -17.79 -10.79 -8.24
N TRP A 44 -17.78 -11.71 -9.20
CA TRP A 44 -16.54 -12.26 -9.75
C TRP A 44 -15.80 -11.23 -10.61
N ILE A 45 -16.54 -10.49 -11.45
CA ILE A 45 -15.97 -9.42 -12.26
C ILE A 45 -15.47 -8.29 -11.34
N LEU A 46 -16.25 -7.93 -10.32
CA LEU A 46 -15.85 -6.96 -9.32
C LEU A 46 -14.56 -7.38 -8.60
N ALA A 47 -14.45 -8.63 -8.16
CA ALA A 47 -13.24 -9.14 -7.52
C ALA A 47 -12.01 -9.01 -8.42
N VAL A 48 -12.14 -9.28 -9.74
CA VAL A 48 -11.06 -9.07 -10.70
C VAL A 48 -10.68 -7.59 -10.83
N ILE A 49 -11.67 -6.69 -10.92
CA ILE A 49 -11.43 -5.23 -10.97
C ILE A 49 -10.68 -4.76 -9.72
N LEU A 50 -11.12 -5.18 -8.53
CA LEU A 50 -10.49 -4.82 -7.25
C LEU A 50 -9.07 -5.39 -7.16
N TYR A 51 -8.84 -6.61 -7.65
CA TYR A 51 -7.50 -7.20 -7.71
C TYR A 51 -6.56 -6.39 -8.62
N ILE A 52 -7.03 -5.98 -9.80
CA ILE A 52 -6.25 -5.15 -10.74
C ILE A 52 -5.96 -3.77 -10.14
N LEU A 53 -6.94 -3.14 -9.47
CA LEU A 53 -6.73 -1.89 -8.72
C LEU A 53 -5.63 -2.05 -7.66
N GLY A 54 -5.61 -3.20 -6.98
CA GLY A 54 -4.56 -3.57 -6.05
C GLY A 54 -3.17 -3.65 -6.68
N ILE A 55 -3.06 -4.31 -7.84
CA ILE A 55 -1.81 -4.39 -8.59
C ILE A 55 -1.33 -3.00 -9.02
N ILE A 56 -2.24 -2.17 -9.54
CA ILE A 56 -1.92 -0.79 -9.93
C ILE A 56 -1.41 -0.01 -8.71
N ASN A 57 -2.11 -0.10 -7.58
CA ASN A 57 -1.66 0.53 -6.33
C ASN A 57 -0.27 0.04 -5.89
N SER A 58 0.03 -1.26 -6.03
CA SER A 58 1.36 -1.82 -5.73
C SER A 58 2.47 -1.23 -6.61
N ARG A 59 2.18 -0.95 -7.89
CA ARG A 59 3.11 -0.28 -8.81
C ARG A 59 3.29 1.19 -8.47
N ILE A 60 2.21 1.92 -8.17
CA ILE A 60 2.31 3.32 -7.73
C ILE A 60 3.11 3.40 -6.40
N SER A 61 2.83 2.51 -5.46
CA SER A 61 3.54 2.39 -4.19
C SER A 61 5.06 2.26 -4.35
N SER A 62 5.52 1.45 -5.31
CA SER A 62 6.95 1.18 -5.54
C SER A 62 7.62 2.18 -6.49
N LEU A 63 6.94 2.63 -7.54
CA LEU A 63 7.51 3.53 -8.55
C LEU A 63 7.44 5.01 -8.15
N VAL A 64 6.48 5.38 -7.29
CA VAL A 64 6.26 6.78 -6.89
C VAL A 64 6.56 6.96 -5.41
N PHE A 65 5.83 6.26 -4.52
CA PHE A 65 5.92 6.54 -3.09
C PHE A 65 7.25 6.12 -2.47
N GLU A 66 7.82 4.95 -2.83
CA GLU A 66 9.13 4.56 -2.31
C GLU A 66 10.25 5.57 -2.66
N PRO A 67 10.45 5.97 -3.93
CA PRO A 67 11.42 6.98 -4.28
C PRO A 67 11.19 8.31 -3.57
N LEU A 68 9.94 8.77 -3.47
CA LEU A 68 9.60 10.01 -2.75
C LEU A 68 9.97 9.94 -1.27
N ILE A 69 9.58 8.88 -0.57
CA ILE A 69 9.87 8.70 0.87
C ILE A 69 11.39 8.63 1.11
N ARG A 70 12.14 7.97 0.21
CA ARG A 70 13.61 7.94 0.24
C ARG A 70 14.22 9.31 -0.06
N MET A 71 13.68 10.05 -1.02
CA MET A 71 14.13 11.39 -1.39
C MET A 71 13.99 12.37 -0.22
N PHE A 72 12.88 12.30 0.53
CA PHE A 72 12.67 13.07 1.76
C PHE A 72 13.47 12.55 2.96
N LYS A 73 14.34 11.54 2.78
CA LYS A 73 15.16 10.92 3.84
C LYS A 73 14.36 10.42 5.04
N ILE A 74 13.09 10.08 4.85
CA ILE A 74 12.22 9.56 5.92
C ILE A 74 12.67 8.15 6.34
N VAL A 75 13.18 7.37 5.38
CA VAL A 75 13.70 6.02 5.60
C VAL A 75 15.10 5.88 5.00
N LYS A 76 15.92 5.02 5.61
CA LYS A 76 17.20 4.56 5.08
C LYS A 76 17.09 3.07 4.83
N CYS A 77 16.98 2.68 3.56
CA CYS A 77 16.93 1.27 3.18
C CYS A 77 18.34 0.70 3.07
N ALA A 78 18.53 -0.55 3.47
CA ALA A 78 19.74 -1.30 3.20
C ALA A 78 19.96 -1.46 1.68
N SER A 79 21.20 -1.70 1.26
CA SER A 79 21.49 -1.97 -0.14
C SER A 79 20.87 -3.31 -0.55
N HIS A 80 20.60 -3.48 -1.85
CA HIS A 80 20.10 -4.76 -2.37
C HIS A 80 21.07 -5.89 -2.05
N LYS A 81 22.39 -5.64 -2.19
CA LYS A 81 23.42 -6.62 -1.88
C LYS A 81 23.34 -7.07 -0.42
N ASP A 82 23.29 -6.13 0.52
CA ASP A 82 23.19 -6.45 1.94
C ASP A 82 21.92 -7.24 2.25
N PHE A 83 20.81 -6.91 1.60
CA PHE A 83 19.55 -7.64 1.77
C PHE A 83 19.67 -9.10 1.31
N THR A 84 20.20 -9.34 0.11
CA THR A 84 20.35 -10.71 -0.44
C THR A 84 21.33 -11.54 0.40
N ASP A 85 22.45 -10.96 0.81
CA ASP A 85 23.44 -11.63 1.67
C ASP A 85 22.81 -12.03 3.02
N ALA A 86 22.03 -11.14 3.62
CA ALA A 86 21.33 -11.42 4.87
C ALA A 86 20.20 -12.44 4.71
N GLU A 87 19.49 -12.43 3.57
CA GLU A 87 18.41 -13.38 3.29
C GLU A 87 18.94 -14.81 3.17
N LEU A 88 20.11 -15.01 2.55
CA LEU A 88 20.78 -16.32 2.48
C LEU A 88 21.18 -16.84 3.86
N LYS A 89 21.52 -15.95 4.79
CA LYS A 89 21.87 -16.29 6.17
C LYS A 89 20.65 -16.47 7.10
N ASP A 90 19.47 -15.96 6.74
CA ASP A 90 18.28 -15.99 7.61
C ASP A 90 17.50 -17.32 7.51
N THR A 91 17.96 -18.32 8.26
CA THR A 91 17.31 -19.64 8.35
C THR A 91 15.87 -19.60 8.87
N SER A 92 15.46 -18.52 9.55
CA SER A 92 14.12 -18.40 10.14
C SER A 92 13.05 -17.88 9.16
N GLY A 93 13.43 -17.34 8.00
CA GLY A 93 12.51 -16.71 7.04
C GLY A 93 11.86 -15.40 7.54
N LYS A 94 12.25 -14.92 8.72
CA LYS A 94 11.67 -13.74 9.37
C LYS A 94 11.98 -12.45 8.60
N LEU A 95 13.14 -12.34 7.97
CA LEU A 95 13.52 -11.19 7.14
C LEU A 95 12.56 -11.03 5.95
N THR A 96 12.27 -12.10 5.23
CA THR A 96 11.31 -12.11 4.12
C THR A 96 9.89 -11.78 4.62
N GLN A 97 9.49 -12.26 5.80
CA GLN A 97 8.20 -11.87 6.42
C GLN A 97 8.15 -10.38 6.76
N LEU A 98 9.21 -9.83 7.37
CA LEU A 98 9.28 -8.41 7.70
C LEU A 98 9.25 -7.52 6.45
N SER A 99 9.92 -7.95 5.37
CA SER A 99 9.91 -7.28 4.07
C SER A 99 8.50 -7.28 3.44
N ARG A 100 7.79 -8.40 3.53
CA ARG A 100 6.39 -8.52 3.11
C ARG A 100 5.47 -7.54 3.85
N MET A 101 5.56 -7.47 5.17
CA MET A 101 4.81 -6.49 5.98
C MET A 101 5.18 -5.03 5.62
N ASN A 102 6.46 -4.78 5.30
CA ASN A 102 6.91 -3.46 4.89
C ASN A 102 6.27 -3.01 3.56
N ASN A 103 6.17 -3.92 2.59
CA ASN A 103 5.50 -3.67 1.33
C ASN A 103 4.01 -3.41 1.52
N GLU A 104 3.35 -4.07 2.47
CA GLU A 104 1.96 -3.83 2.83
C GLU A 104 1.76 -2.42 3.41
N TYR A 105 2.59 -1.98 4.36
CA TYR A 105 2.51 -0.61 4.88
C TYR A 105 2.71 0.43 3.77
N ARG A 106 3.68 0.21 2.88
CA ARG A 106 3.90 1.09 1.74
C ARG A 106 2.72 1.11 0.77
N SER A 107 2.08 -0.04 0.56
CA SER A 107 0.86 -0.17 -0.25
C SER A 107 -0.26 0.68 0.33
N TYR A 108 -0.44 0.67 1.65
CA TYR A 108 -1.44 1.53 2.31
C TYR A 108 -1.10 3.02 2.26
N ILE A 109 0.16 3.43 2.41
CA ILE A 109 0.55 4.84 2.16
C ILE A 109 0.05 5.28 0.79
N SER A 110 0.25 4.45 -0.23
CA SER A 110 -0.22 4.71 -1.60
C SER A 110 -1.74 4.79 -1.68
N VAL A 111 -2.47 3.84 -1.10
CA VAL A 111 -3.95 3.86 -1.09
C VAL A 111 -4.48 5.17 -0.52
N PHE A 112 -4.07 5.52 0.71
CA PHE A 112 -4.57 6.73 1.37
C PHE A 112 -4.16 8.01 0.63
N SER A 113 -2.94 8.04 0.09
CA SER A 113 -2.43 9.21 -0.63
C SER A 113 -3.10 9.39 -2.00
N ILE A 114 -3.41 8.32 -2.73
CA ILE A 114 -4.16 8.39 -4.00
C ILE A 114 -5.54 9.00 -3.75
N VAL A 115 -6.26 8.51 -2.74
CA VAL A 115 -7.60 9.04 -2.41
C VAL A 115 -7.50 10.50 -1.98
N LEU A 116 -6.50 10.86 -1.18
CA LEU A 116 -6.26 12.24 -0.76
C LEU A 116 -6.02 13.17 -1.97
N VAL A 117 -5.18 12.75 -2.93
CA VAL A 117 -4.89 13.53 -4.14
C VAL A 117 -6.11 13.69 -5.02
N ILE A 118 -6.91 12.63 -5.20
CA ILE A 118 -8.16 12.71 -5.97
C ILE A 118 -9.17 13.61 -5.26
N LYS A 119 -9.35 13.47 -3.95
CA LYS A 119 -10.24 14.36 -3.18
C LYS A 119 -9.80 15.83 -3.29
N LEU A 120 -8.49 16.09 -3.29
CA LEU A 120 -7.91 17.43 -3.49
C LEU A 120 -8.22 17.97 -4.88
N SER A 121 -8.10 17.16 -5.94
CA SER A 121 -8.37 17.64 -7.30
C SER A 121 -9.83 18.07 -7.51
N PHE A 122 -10.79 17.36 -6.89
CA PHE A 122 -12.20 17.74 -6.91
C PHE A 122 -12.48 19.02 -6.11
N LEU A 123 -11.72 19.28 -5.03
CA LEU A 123 -11.83 20.52 -4.27
C LEU A 123 -11.50 21.75 -5.12
N PHE A 124 -10.45 21.66 -5.95
CA PHE A 124 -10.07 22.72 -6.87
C PHE A 124 -11.12 22.97 -7.96
N SER A 125 -11.94 21.96 -8.30
CA SER A 125 -12.99 22.07 -9.31
C SER A 125 -14.31 22.65 -8.76
N SER A 126 -14.58 22.51 -7.46
CA SER A 126 -15.86 22.87 -6.84
C SER A 126 -15.64 23.60 -5.51
N ALA A 127 -15.42 24.91 -5.56
CA ALA A 127 -15.07 25.76 -4.41
C ALA A 127 -16.13 25.84 -3.27
N LYS A 128 -17.29 25.16 -3.39
CA LYS A 128 -18.44 25.34 -2.47
C LYS A 128 -18.56 24.34 -1.31
N ASN A 129 -17.91 23.18 -1.33
CA ASN A 129 -18.15 22.12 -0.34
C ASN A 129 -16.91 21.78 0.54
N PHE A 130 -16.12 22.78 0.94
CA PHE A 130 -14.95 22.56 1.82
C PHE A 130 -15.35 22.14 3.25
N ILE A 131 -16.51 22.60 3.73
CA ILE A 131 -16.84 22.61 5.17
C ILE A 131 -17.61 21.36 5.62
N THR A 132 -18.32 20.68 4.73
CA THR A 132 -19.24 19.58 5.10
C THR A 132 -18.57 18.21 5.25
N ASP A 133 -17.29 18.06 4.90
CA ASP A 133 -16.65 16.73 4.76
C ASP A 133 -15.27 16.61 5.45
N ASN A 134 -15.15 17.23 6.65
CA ASN A 134 -13.91 17.29 7.44
C ASN A 134 -13.41 15.92 7.91
N ILE A 135 -14.30 14.96 8.16
CA ILE A 135 -13.94 13.65 8.71
C ILE A 135 -13.10 12.86 7.70
N CYS A 136 -13.46 12.88 6.42
CA CYS A 136 -12.70 12.21 5.37
C CYS A 136 -11.27 12.75 5.27
N TRP A 137 -11.10 14.07 5.33
CA TRP A 137 -9.77 14.70 5.35
C TRP A 137 -8.92 14.24 6.52
N ILE A 138 -9.51 14.16 7.72
CA ILE A 138 -8.84 13.69 8.93
C ILE A 138 -8.44 12.22 8.80
N ILE A 139 -9.37 11.34 8.39
CA ILE A 139 -9.11 9.91 8.24
C ILE A 139 -8.02 9.66 7.21
N LEU A 140 -8.08 10.33 6.05
CA LEU A 140 -7.09 10.15 5.00
C LEU A 140 -5.70 10.62 5.46
N SER A 141 -5.62 11.81 6.07
CA SER A 141 -4.36 12.37 6.56
C SER A 141 -3.75 11.54 7.69
N LEU A 142 -4.58 11.08 8.64
CA LEU A 142 -4.16 10.21 9.73
C LEU A 142 -3.71 8.85 9.21
N GLY A 143 -4.41 8.31 8.21
CA GLY A 143 -4.02 7.06 7.53
C GLY A 143 -2.65 7.16 6.89
N VAL A 144 -2.39 8.21 6.10
CA VAL A 144 -1.05 8.47 5.51
C VAL A 144 0.00 8.56 6.61
N LEU A 145 -0.23 9.37 7.66
CA LEU A 145 0.72 9.55 8.74
C LEU A 145 1.01 8.25 9.50
N LEU A 146 -0.03 7.48 9.84
CA LEU A 146 0.09 6.23 10.56
C LEU A 146 0.91 5.21 9.77
N PHE A 147 0.58 5.00 8.50
CA PHE A 147 1.28 4.03 7.67
C PHE A 147 2.69 4.49 7.30
N LEU A 148 2.95 5.80 7.20
CA LEU A 148 4.30 6.34 7.04
C LEU A 148 5.16 6.06 8.28
N CYS A 149 4.61 6.26 9.48
CA CYS A 149 5.28 5.91 10.74
C CYS A 149 5.52 4.41 10.86
N ALA A 150 4.53 3.58 10.51
CA ALA A 150 4.65 2.12 10.51
C ALA A 150 5.72 1.64 9.52
N TYR A 151 5.72 2.18 8.30
CA TYR A 151 6.73 1.90 7.27
C TYR A 151 8.13 2.28 7.75
N ARG A 152 8.31 3.48 8.31
CA ARG A 152 9.61 3.91 8.87
C ARG A 152 10.09 3.00 9.98
N LYS A 153 9.21 2.63 10.92
CA LYS A 153 9.52 1.69 12.00
C LYS A 153 9.94 0.33 11.45
N GLN A 154 9.22 -0.17 10.44
CA GLN A 154 9.49 -1.46 9.83
C GLN A 154 10.82 -1.48 9.05
N VAL A 155 11.13 -0.44 8.28
CA VAL A 155 12.44 -0.31 7.60
C VAL A 155 13.59 -0.31 8.61
N SER A 156 13.44 0.33 9.76
CA SER A 156 14.45 0.31 10.82
C SER A 156 14.70 -1.10 11.37
N TYR A 157 13.63 -1.88 11.62
CA TYR A 157 13.76 -3.27 12.06
C TYR A 157 14.43 -4.16 11.01
N ILE A 158 14.06 -4.00 9.74
CA ILE A 158 14.67 -4.74 8.63
C ILE A 158 16.16 -4.43 8.55
N THR A 159 16.52 -3.14 8.54
CA THR A 159 17.92 -2.70 8.42
C THR A 159 18.77 -3.19 9.61
N SER A 160 18.22 -3.13 10.82
CA SER A 160 18.88 -3.64 12.03
C SER A 160 19.06 -5.17 12.01
N ARG A 161 18.13 -5.90 11.39
CA ARG A 161 18.25 -7.36 11.24
C ARG A 161 19.31 -7.72 10.20
N ILE A 162 19.30 -7.04 9.06
CA ILE A 162 20.31 -7.21 7.99
C ILE A 162 21.71 -6.98 8.54
N SER A 163 21.93 -5.88 9.28
CA SER A 163 23.25 -5.61 9.86
C SER A 163 23.70 -6.69 10.83
N ARG A 164 22.79 -7.27 11.63
CA ARG A 164 23.13 -8.36 12.55
C ARG A 164 23.52 -9.65 11.81
N LEU A 165 22.79 -10.00 10.76
CA LEU A 165 23.06 -11.20 9.96
C LEU A 165 24.33 -11.07 9.13
N ASN A 166 24.62 -9.88 8.59
CA ASN A 166 25.81 -9.68 7.76
C ASN A 166 27.10 -9.51 8.57
N ASN A 167 27.01 -8.98 9.80
CA ASN A 167 28.14 -8.85 10.71
C ASN A 167 28.41 -10.11 11.57
N GLN A 168 27.58 -11.15 11.41
CA GLN A 168 27.83 -12.51 11.89
C GLN A 168 28.58 -13.31 10.82
#